data_AF-A0A229FQH8-F1
#
_entry.id   AF-A0A229FQH8-F1
#
_cell.length_a   1.000
_cell.length_b   1.000
_cell.length_c   1.000
_cell.angle_alpha   90.00
_cell.angle_beta   90.00
_cell.angle_gamma   90.00
#
_symmetry.space_group_name_H-M   'P 1'
#
loop_
_entity.id
_entity.type
_entity.pdbx_description
1 polymer ?
#
loop_
_entity_poly.entity_id
_entity_poly.type
_entity_poly.pdbx_seq_one_letter_code
_entity_poly.pdbx_strand_id
1 'polypeptide(L)'
;LIYYPTVTREAFKHTGRLTTAIENGQLFKDIGLTPLDPANDRGMICGSPSMLKEISEMLDAKGFKVSPSLGHLGDYVYERAFVEK
;
A
#
# COMPACT_ATOMS: atom_id res chain seq x y z
N LEU A 1 -2.25 -15.74 -7.94
CA LEU A 1 -2.01 -15.15 -6.60
C LEU A 1 -0.53 -14.82 -6.49
N ILE A 2 -0.19 -13.56 -6.22
CA ILE A 2 1.20 -13.13 -5.97
C ILE A 2 1.32 -12.89 -4.46
N TYR A 3 2.23 -13.59 -3.81
CA TYR A 3 2.51 -13.42 -2.38
C TYR A 3 3.85 -12.69 -2.20
N TYR A 4 3.82 -11.53 -1.55
CA TYR A 4 4.96 -10.63 -1.42
C TYR A 4 5.24 -10.27 0.06
N PRO A 5 5.90 -11.16 0.82
CA PRO A 5 6.26 -10.88 2.22
C PRO A 5 7.47 -9.96 2.31
N THR A 6 7.43 -8.96 3.19
CA THR A 6 8.58 -8.07 3.46
C THR A 6 8.95 -8.05 4.93
N VAL A 7 10.25 -7.96 5.24
CA VAL A 7 10.81 -7.92 6.59
C VAL A 7 11.68 -6.68 6.74
N THR A 8 11.64 -5.98 7.88
CA THR A 8 12.31 -4.67 8.02
C THR A 8 13.61 -4.68 8.81
N ARG A 9 13.88 -5.71 9.64
CA ARG A 9 14.96 -5.67 10.64
C ARG A 9 16.05 -6.72 10.47
N GLU A 10 15.90 -7.61 9.50
CA GLU A 10 16.83 -8.69 9.20
C GLU A 10 16.92 -8.90 7.69
N ALA A 11 18.00 -9.54 7.25
CA ALA A 11 18.16 -9.91 5.85
C ALA A 11 17.08 -10.93 5.45
N PHE A 12 16.31 -10.61 4.41
CA PHE A 12 15.22 -11.43 3.91
C PHE A 12 15.07 -11.27 2.40
N LYS A 13 14.22 -12.10 1.76
CA LYS A 13 14.00 -12.03 0.32
C LYS A 13 13.59 -10.63 -0.15
N HIS A 14 12.67 -10.01 0.58
CA HIS A 14 12.29 -8.61 0.40
C HIS A 14 12.54 -7.91 1.74
N THR A 15 13.52 -7.01 1.79
CA THR A 15 13.88 -6.27 3.01
C THR A 15 13.49 -4.81 2.88
N GLY A 16 12.67 -4.32 3.82
CA GLY A 16 12.24 -2.91 3.89
C GLY A 16 10.74 -2.71 4.13
N ARG A 17 10.31 -1.45 4.17
CA ARG A 17 8.89 -1.10 4.25
C ARG A 17 8.22 -1.27 2.88
N LEU A 18 6.94 -1.65 2.90
CA LEU A 18 6.15 -1.80 1.67
C LEU A 18 6.05 -0.47 0.89
N THR A 19 5.84 0.65 1.58
CA THR A 19 5.78 2.00 0.98
C THR A 19 7.05 2.32 0.21
N THR A 20 8.23 2.09 0.80
CA THR A 20 9.52 2.29 0.13
C THR A 20 9.66 1.42 -1.13
N ALA A 21 9.24 0.15 -1.07
CA ALA A 21 9.28 -0.75 -2.22
C ALA A 21 8.31 -0.34 -3.34
N ILE A 22 7.21 0.32 -3.00
CA ILE A 22 6.28 0.90 -3.98
C ILE A 22 6.89 2.16 -4.61
N GLU A 23 7.41 3.08 -3.81
CA GLU A 23 7.94 4.37 -4.27
C GLU A 23 9.14 4.23 -5.21
N ASN A 24 10.07 3.33 -4.88
CA ASN A 24 11.25 3.07 -5.71
C ASN A 24 10.98 2.08 -6.87
N GLY A 25 9.75 1.58 -6.95
CA GLY A 25 9.30 0.63 -7.97
C GLY A 25 9.84 -0.79 -7.84
N GLN A 26 10.51 -1.14 -6.73
CA GLN A 26 11.03 -2.49 -6.49
C GLN A 26 9.90 -3.52 -6.44
N LEU A 27 8.78 -3.19 -5.80
CA LEU A 27 7.62 -4.08 -5.72
C LEU A 27 7.20 -4.55 -7.12
N PHE A 28 7.00 -3.61 -8.05
CA PHE A 28 6.51 -3.89 -9.40
C PHE A 28 7.51 -4.72 -10.21
N LYS A 29 8.81 -4.43 -10.07
CA LYS A 29 9.89 -5.21 -10.68
C LYS A 29 9.89 -6.66 -10.17
N ASP A 30 9.79 -6.84 -8.86
CA ASP A 30 9.85 -8.17 -8.23
C ASP A 30 8.66 -9.05 -8.62
N ILE A 31 7.48 -8.46 -8.81
CA ILE A 31 6.24 -9.18 -9.13
C ILE A 31 5.90 -9.19 -10.62
N GLY A 32 6.70 -8.52 -11.46
CA GLY A 32 6.51 -8.47 -12.91
C GLY A 32 5.27 -7.69 -13.36
N LEU A 33 4.87 -6.66 -12.60
CA LEU A 33 3.73 -5.79 -12.92
C LEU A 33 4.19 -4.38 -13.29
N THR A 34 3.28 -3.61 -13.87
CA THR A 34 3.49 -2.18 -14.11
C THR A 34 3.38 -1.37 -12.82
N PRO A 35 3.95 -0.15 -12.76
CA PRO A 35 3.70 0.77 -11.67
C PRO A 35 2.20 1.06 -11.48
N LEU A 36 1.82 1.45 -10.26
CA LEU A 36 0.44 1.77 -9.90
C LEU A 36 -0.20 2.81 -10.84
N ASP A 37 -1.40 2.49 -11.30
CA ASP A 37 -2.26 3.29 -12.16
C ASP A 37 -3.69 3.35 -11.57
N PRO A 38 -4.19 4.54 -11.17
CA PRO A 38 -5.56 4.70 -10.66
C PRO A 38 -6.65 4.17 -11.59
N ALA A 39 -6.41 4.12 -12.90
CA ALA A 39 -7.39 3.59 -13.84
C ALA A 39 -7.62 2.07 -13.69
N ASN A 40 -6.60 1.34 -13.23
CA ASN A 40 -6.58 -0.12 -13.27
C ASN A 40 -6.42 -0.77 -11.89
N ASP A 41 -5.74 -0.11 -10.95
CA ASP A 41 -5.35 -0.71 -9.68
C ASP A 41 -6.30 -0.33 -8.54
N ARG A 42 -6.51 -1.26 -7.61
CA ARG A 42 -7.33 -1.07 -6.41
C ARG A 42 -6.60 -1.54 -5.17
N GLY A 43 -6.79 -0.83 -4.05
CA GLY A 43 -6.10 -1.09 -2.79
C GLY A 43 -7.05 -1.41 -1.63
N MET A 44 -6.71 -2.43 -0.84
CA MET A 44 -7.28 -2.63 0.50
C MET A 44 -6.12 -2.66 1.50
N ILE A 45 -6.13 -1.75 2.47
CA ILE A 45 -4.97 -1.51 3.33
C ILE A 45 -5.38 -1.67 4.79
N CYS A 46 -4.64 -2.49 5.52
CA CYS A 46 -4.81 -2.65 6.96
C CYS A 46 -3.44 -2.58 7.65
N GLY A 47 -3.31 -1.73 8.67
CA GLY A 47 -2.02 -1.49 9.32
C GLY A 47 -2.08 -0.54 10.51
N SER A 48 -0.90 -0.15 10.99
CA SER A 48 -0.77 0.85 12.06
C SER A 48 -1.25 2.23 11.60
N PRO A 49 -1.69 3.11 12.52
CA PRO A 49 -2.10 4.47 12.17
C PRO A 49 -1.04 5.24 11.36
N SER A 50 0.24 5.06 11.71
CA SER A 50 1.36 5.67 10.99
C SER A 50 1.53 5.14 9.56
N MET A 51 1.44 3.83 9.37
CA MET A 51 1.56 3.19 8.06
C MET A 51 0.40 3.60 7.14
N LEU A 52 -0.81 3.67 7.69
CA LEU A 52 -2.00 4.09 6.93
C LEU A 52 -1.91 5.53 6.45
N LYS A 53 -1.40 6.43 7.30
CA LYS A 53 -1.16 7.82 6.92
C LYS A 53 -0.15 7.91 5.76
N GLU A 54 1.00 7.26 5.92
CA GLU A 54 2.09 7.24 4.93
C GLU A 54 1.63 6.71 3.56
N ILE A 55 0.96 5.55 3.54
CA ILE A 55 0.51 4.95 2.28
C ILE A 55 -0.67 5.70 1.64
N SER A 56 -1.55 6.31 2.45
CA SER A 56 -2.64 7.15 1.91
C SER A 56 -2.11 8.39 1.23
N GLU A 57 -1.16 9.11 1.87
CA GLU A 57 -0.50 10.28 1.26
C GLU A 57 0.20 9.91 -0.06
N MET A 58 0.87 8.75 -0.10
CA MET A 58 1.51 8.23 -1.31
C MET A 58 0.50 7.91 -2.42
N LEU A 59 -0.64 7.29 -2.10
CA LEU A 59 -1.69 6.96 -3.08
C LEU A 59 -2.42 8.21 -3.58
N ASP A 60 -2.75 9.14 -2.69
CA ASP A 60 -3.36 10.43 -3.03
C ASP A 60 -2.45 11.23 -3.97
N ALA A 61 -1.14 11.27 -3.70
CA ALA A 61 -0.15 11.90 -4.58
C ALA A 61 -0.05 11.25 -5.96
N LYS A 62 -0.41 9.97 -6.08
CA LYS A 62 -0.49 9.21 -7.34
C LYS A 62 -1.85 9.32 -8.03
N GLY A 63 -2.79 10.07 -7.46
CA GLY A 63 -4.10 10.35 -8.07
C GLY A 63 -5.20 9.35 -7.70
N PHE A 64 -4.93 8.37 -6.84
CA PHE A 64 -5.95 7.48 -6.31
C PHE A 64 -6.95 8.26 -5.44
N LYS A 65 -8.19 7.79 -5.39
CA LYS A 65 -9.25 8.34 -4.55
C LYS A 65 -9.65 7.36 -3.47
N VAL A 66 -9.54 7.76 -2.21
CA VAL A 66 -10.04 6.96 -1.09
C VAL A 66 -11.57 6.84 -1.13
N SER A 67 -12.11 5.69 -0.74
CA SER A 67 -13.54 5.57 -0.43
C SER A 67 -13.87 6.49 0.76
N PRO A 68 -14.80 7.46 0.61
CA PRO A 68 -15.06 8.45 1.65
C PRO A 68 -15.80 7.86 2.85
N SER A 69 -16.56 6.78 2.67
CA SER A 69 -17.25 6.05 3.72
C SER A 69 -17.79 4.71 3.22
N LEU A 70 -18.22 3.85 4.16
CA LEU A 70 -18.83 2.57 3.84
C LEU A 70 -19.98 2.73 2.82
N GLY A 71 -19.99 1.89 1.79
CA GLY A 71 -20.99 1.91 0.72
C GLY A 71 -20.68 2.89 -0.42
N HIS A 72 -19.63 3.71 -0.33
CA HIS A 72 -19.19 4.59 -1.41
C HIS A 72 -17.94 4.01 -2.10
N LEU A 73 -17.91 4.10 -3.43
CA LEU A 73 -16.79 3.61 -4.22
C LEU A 73 -15.59 4.55 -4.12
N GLY A 74 -14.41 3.95 -4.16
CA GLY A 74 -13.10 4.61 -4.28
C GLY A 74 -12.09 3.63 -4.86
N ASP A 75 -10.92 4.13 -5.23
CA ASP A 75 -9.82 3.32 -5.74
C ASP A 75 -9.15 2.51 -4.63
N TYR A 76 -9.21 3.00 -3.39
CA TYR A 76 -8.75 2.23 -2.24
C TYR A 76 -9.61 2.43 -0.99
N VAL A 77 -9.56 1.44 -0.11
CA VAL A 77 -10.13 1.46 1.24
C VAL A 77 -9.01 1.20 2.26
N TYR A 78 -9.19 1.69 3.48
CA TYR A 78 -8.26 1.38 4.56
C TYR A 78 -8.97 1.15 5.89
N GLU A 79 -8.33 0.37 6.76
CA GLU A 79 -8.78 0.08 8.12
C GLU A 79 -7.60 0.09 9.10
N ARG A 80 -7.81 0.64 10.30
CA ARG A 80 -6.82 0.58 11.39
C ARG A 80 -6.77 -0.84 11.96
N ALA A 81 -5.62 -1.50 11.85
CA ALA A 81 -5.40 -2.81 12.46
C ALA A 81 -5.48 -2.74 13.99
N PHE A 82 -5.08 -1.60 14.56
CA PHE A 82 -5.11 -1.30 15.99
C PHE A 82 -5.03 0.22 16.21
N VAL A 83 -5.24 0.64 17.46
CA VAL A 83 -5.00 2.02 17.93
C VAL A 83 -3.99 1.99 19.07
N GLU A 84 -3.17 3.04 19.19
CA GLU A 84 -2.34 3.23 20.39
C GLU A 84 -3.24 3.54 21.59
N LYS A 85 -2.86 3.04 22.76
CA LYS A 85 -3.59 3.27 24.02
C LYS A 85 -3.26 4.62 24.63
#